data_AF-A0A7J6UZI8-F1
#
_entry.id   AF-A0A7J6UZI8-F1
#
_cell.length_a   1.000
_cell.length_b   1.000
_cell.length_c   1.000
_cell.angle_alpha   90.00
_cell.angle_beta   90.00
_cell.angle_gamma   90.00
#
_symmetry.space_group_name_H-M   'P 1'
#
loop_
_entity.id
_entity.type
_entity.pdbx_description
1 polymer ?
#
loop_
_entity_poly.entity_id
_entity_poly.type
_entity_poly.pdbx_seq_one_letter_code
_entity_poly.pdbx_strand_id
1 'polypeptide(L)'
;MAHDWSELPEEIIDLVVKRLPPYPNEVIQFSCVCKSWNTVVNKLKSQRSTIPYAPWLMLAKSKNDKFKKGAIRTFYCHSTKRVFNYYLPQAKGTRCWGTPYGWLVTLGLDLNINLLHPLSRLQISLPSLLTFQHQFRGPRVRPQKLCRVFVTKFAFAFDPSSPESGQFPLVMAIYGEIRFLAIASPGDEAWTSVKCSRSNCKDIIFFKGQFYAISCTGMLMICEVNTPQPKAIDFASPPDNVGLCNRFYLVELSDDLCMVERAFDAIEDAPTLGYHSLTTYFVVYKIDFHSKMWTKLHIV
;
A
#
# COMPACT_ATOMS: atom_id res chain seq x y z
N MET A 1 46.99 -11.79 -2.29
CA MET A 1 46.33 -11.13 -3.43
C MET A 1 44.84 -11.24 -3.20
N ALA A 2 44.10 -10.13 -3.24
CA ALA A 2 42.64 -10.19 -3.14
C ALA A 2 42.12 -10.74 -4.48
N HIS A 3 41.38 -11.85 -4.44
CA HIS A 3 40.75 -12.41 -5.64
C HIS A 3 39.67 -11.44 -6.15
N ASP A 4 39.59 -11.28 -7.47
CA ASP A 4 38.57 -10.45 -8.09
C ASP A 4 37.23 -11.18 -8.08
N TRP A 5 36.36 -10.78 -7.16
CA TRP A 5 35.01 -11.32 -7.04
C TRP A 5 34.13 -11.02 -8.27
N SER A 6 34.54 -10.10 -9.16
CA SER A 6 33.79 -9.80 -10.39
C SER A 6 33.85 -10.92 -11.44
N GLU A 7 34.82 -11.83 -11.34
CA GLU A 7 35.00 -12.98 -12.24
C GLU A 7 34.19 -14.21 -11.83
N LEU A 8 33.42 -14.14 -10.74
CA LEU A 8 32.58 -15.26 -10.29
C LEU A 8 31.52 -15.58 -11.37
N PRO A 9 31.33 -16.86 -11.75
CA PRO A 9 30.28 -17.24 -12.71
C PRO A 9 28.88 -16.85 -12.23
N GLU A 10 28.01 -16.44 -13.15
CA GLU A 10 26.64 -16.00 -12.84
C GLU A 10 25.85 -17.08 -12.08
N GLU A 11 26.07 -18.36 -12.39
CA GLU A 11 25.39 -19.49 -11.76
C GLU A 11 25.72 -19.61 -10.27
N ILE A 12 26.95 -19.30 -9.88
CA ILE A 12 27.37 -19.32 -8.48
C ILE A 12 26.75 -18.14 -7.73
N ILE A 13 26.77 -16.96 -8.35
CA ILE A 13 26.13 -15.76 -7.80
C ILE A 13 24.63 -16.02 -7.57
N ASP A 14 23.96 -16.61 -8.56
CA ASP A 14 22.55 -17.01 -8.47
C ASP A 14 22.28 -18.02 -7.34
N LEU A 15 23.09 -19.08 -7.24
CA LEU A 15 22.99 -20.06 -6.15
C LEU A 15 23.16 -19.43 -4.77
N VAL A 16 24.08 -18.49 -4.62
CA VAL A 16 24.26 -17.77 -3.35
C VAL A 16 23.03 -16.92 -3.05
N VAL A 17 22.53 -16.14 -4.01
CA VAL A 17 21.33 -15.30 -3.81
C VAL A 17 20.11 -16.14 -3.42
N LYS A 18 19.92 -17.30 -4.05
CA LYS A 18 18.84 -18.25 -3.72
C LYS A 18 18.97 -18.87 -2.32
N ARG A 19 20.19 -18.95 -1.80
CA ARG A 19 20.49 -19.45 -0.44
C ARG A 19 20.57 -18.34 0.60
N LEU A 20 20.67 -17.08 0.17
CA LEU A 20 20.57 -15.97 1.10
C LEU A 20 19.21 -16.07 1.78
N PRO A 21 19.17 -15.82 3.09
CA PRO A 21 17.90 -15.63 3.76
C PRO A 21 17.10 -14.55 2.99
N PRO A 22 15.76 -14.67 2.88
CA PRO A 22 14.95 -13.88 1.96
C PRO A 22 14.72 -12.45 2.49
N TYR A 23 15.81 -11.73 2.71
CA TYR A 23 15.87 -10.46 3.38
C TYR A 23 16.30 -9.41 2.35
N PRO A 24 15.54 -8.30 2.20
CA PRO A 24 15.90 -7.24 1.26
C PRO A 24 17.31 -6.72 1.49
N ASN A 25 17.73 -6.55 2.75
CA ASN A 25 19.07 -6.04 3.07
C ASN A 25 20.22 -6.97 2.64
N GLU A 26 20.12 -8.28 2.90
CA GLU A 26 21.19 -9.22 2.55
C GLU A 26 21.35 -9.28 1.02
N VAL A 27 20.23 -9.38 0.31
CA VAL A 27 20.22 -9.39 -1.16
C VAL A 27 20.75 -8.07 -1.74
N ILE A 28 20.43 -6.93 -1.10
CA ILE A 28 20.94 -5.62 -1.51
C ILE A 28 22.43 -5.51 -1.24
N GLN A 29 22.90 -5.85 -0.04
CA GLN A 29 24.33 -5.82 0.30
C GLN A 29 25.13 -6.73 -0.63
N PHE A 30 24.59 -7.91 -0.93
CA PHE A 30 25.16 -8.83 -1.91
C PHE A 30 25.21 -8.21 -3.32
N SER A 31 24.15 -7.52 -3.75
CA SER A 31 24.12 -6.82 -5.04
C SER A 31 25.07 -5.60 -5.13
N CYS A 32 25.63 -5.14 -4.00
CA CYS A 32 26.54 -4.00 -3.95
C CYS A 32 28.01 -4.39 -4.09
N VAL A 33 28.35 -5.68 -4.21
CA VAL A 33 29.74 -6.15 -4.33
C VAL A 33 30.41 -5.64 -5.61
N CYS A 34 29.78 -5.85 -6.77
CA CYS A 34 30.26 -5.33 -8.06
C CYS A 34 29.12 -5.28 -9.10
N LYS A 35 29.39 -4.73 -10.29
CA LYS A 35 28.40 -4.61 -11.37
C LYS A 35 27.87 -5.97 -11.85
N SER A 36 28.75 -6.98 -11.99
CA SER A 36 28.37 -8.34 -12.40
C SER A 36 27.32 -8.94 -11.45
N TRP A 37 27.57 -8.88 -10.14
CA TRP A 37 26.66 -9.39 -9.13
C TRP A 37 25.33 -8.63 -9.10
N ASN A 38 25.39 -7.32 -9.29
CA ASN A 38 24.19 -6.48 -9.37
C ASN A 38 23.28 -6.91 -10.54
N THR A 39 23.86 -7.19 -11.71
CA THR A 39 23.15 -7.66 -12.90
C THR A 39 22.42 -8.99 -12.63
N VAL A 40 23.11 -9.98 -12.04
CA VAL A 40 22.52 -11.28 -11.70
C VAL A 40 21.37 -11.11 -10.70
N VAL A 41 21.57 -10.33 -9.63
CA VAL A 41 20.53 -10.07 -8.64
C VAL A 41 19.30 -9.38 -9.26
N ASN A 42 19.50 -8.41 -10.17
CA ASN A 42 18.38 -7.73 -10.82
C ASN A 42 17.62 -8.65 -11.78
N LYS A 43 18.32 -9.55 -12.48
CA LYS A 43 17.71 -10.61 -13.31
C LYS A 43 16.86 -11.57 -12.47
N LEU A 44 17.28 -11.87 -11.25
CA LEU A 44 16.51 -12.69 -10.30
C LEU A 44 15.30 -11.95 -9.72
N LYS A 45 15.44 -10.65 -9.46
CA LYS A 45 14.32 -9.82 -9.00
C LYS A 45 13.21 -9.69 -10.05
N SER A 46 13.55 -9.63 -11.35
CA SER A 46 12.54 -9.59 -12.43
C SER A 46 11.82 -10.93 -12.63
N GLN A 47 12.49 -12.05 -12.35
CA GLN A 47 11.90 -13.39 -12.33
C GLN A 47 11.15 -13.62 -11.00
N ARG A 48 9.99 -12.99 -10.87
CA ARG A 48 9.09 -12.78 -9.70
C ARG A 48 8.75 -13.95 -8.74
N SER A 49 9.50 -15.04 -8.68
CA SER A 49 9.11 -16.26 -7.94
C SER A 49 10.01 -16.64 -6.77
N THR A 50 11.20 -16.05 -6.61
CA THR A 50 12.26 -16.72 -5.81
C THR A 50 12.70 -16.01 -4.54
N ILE A 51 12.31 -14.75 -4.30
CA ILE A 51 12.73 -14.04 -3.08
C ILE A 51 11.49 -13.61 -2.28
N PRO A 52 11.06 -14.41 -1.30
CA PRO A 52 9.92 -14.09 -0.44
C PRO A 52 10.29 -12.98 0.53
N TYR A 53 10.29 -11.72 0.07
CA TYR A 53 10.53 -10.60 0.95
C TYR A 53 9.39 -10.51 1.97
N ALA A 54 9.69 -10.85 3.22
CA ALA A 54 8.75 -10.61 4.31
C ALA A 54 8.44 -9.10 4.38
N PRO A 55 7.16 -8.71 4.51
CA PRO A 55 6.77 -7.31 4.48
C PRO A 55 7.43 -6.54 5.63
N TRP A 56 8.05 -5.41 5.31
CA TRP A 56 8.60 -4.48 6.30
C TRP A 56 7.52 -3.49 6.72
N LEU A 57 7.16 -3.55 8.00
CA LEU A 57 6.17 -2.67 8.58
C LEU A 57 6.86 -1.38 9.03
N MET A 58 6.56 -0.26 8.38
CA MET A 58 6.99 1.04 8.87
C MET A 58 6.29 1.34 10.20
N LEU A 59 7.06 1.54 11.26
CA LEU A 59 6.53 1.84 12.58
C LEU A 59 6.03 3.28 12.65
N ALA A 60 4.97 3.48 13.43
CA ALA A 60 4.43 4.82 13.70
C ALA A 60 5.48 5.69 14.40
N LYS A 61 5.50 6.99 14.08
CA LYS A 61 6.35 7.96 14.78
C LYS A 61 5.91 8.05 16.25
N SER A 62 6.88 8.10 17.17
CA SER A 62 6.61 8.34 18.59
C SER A 62 5.88 9.67 18.80
N LYS A 63 4.96 9.73 19.77
CA LYS A 63 4.21 10.95 20.14
C LYS A 63 5.14 12.13 20.50
N ASN A 64 6.37 11.84 20.93
CA ASN A 64 7.38 12.86 21.27
C ASN A 64 8.22 13.32 20.07
N ASP A 65 8.08 12.70 18.90
CA ASP A 65 8.73 13.13 17.67
C ASP A 65 7.92 14.26 17.04
N LYS A 66 8.07 15.47 17.60
CA LYS A 66 7.64 16.70 16.94
C LYS A 66 8.21 16.64 15.52
N PHE A 67 7.40 16.88 14.49
CA PHE A 67 7.66 16.78 13.03
C PHE A 67 8.99 17.34 12.47
N LYS A 68 9.90 17.82 13.31
CA LYS A 68 11.21 18.41 13.04
C LYS A 68 12.40 17.44 13.18
N LYS A 69 12.34 16.34 13.95
CA LYS A 69 13.51 15.42 14.15
C LYS A 69 13.55 14.16 13.26
N GLY A 70 12.45 13.78 12.61
CA GLY A 70 12.32 12.47 11.97
C GLY A 70 12.79 12.33 10.52
N ALA A 71 14.09 12.47 10.24
CA ALA A 71 14.69 11.98 8.98
C ALA A 71 14.89 10.45 8.99
N ILE A 72 14.97 9.82 10.18
CA ILE A 72 15.06 8.37 10.32
C ILE A 72 13.64 7.77 10.24
N ARG A 73 13.49 6.65 9.51
CA ARG A 73 12.29 5.81 9.47
C ARG A 73 12.64 4.42 10.00
N THR A 74 11.81 3.95 10.91
CA THR A 74 11.97 2.65 11.55
C THR A 74 11.04 1.64 10.90
N PHE A 75 11.58 0.49 10.56
CA PHE A 75 10.85 -0.62 9.95
C PHE A 75 11.02 -1.87 10.81
N TYR A 76 9.95 -2.62 10.97
CA TYR A 76 9.93 -3.90 11.66
C TYR A 76 9.70 -5.01 10.65
N CYS A 77 10.52 -6.05 10.71
CA CYS A 77 10.35 -7.24 9.89
C CYS A 77 9.81 -8.37 10.77
N HIS A 78 8.60 -8.84 10.46
CA HIS A 78 7.94 -9.85 11.29
C HIS A 78 8.63 -11.22 11.24
N SER A 79 9.20 -11.60 10.09
CA SER A 79 9.87 -12.90 9.94
C SER A 79 11.16 -12.99 10.75
N THR A 80 11.94 -11.90 10.81
CA THR A 80 13.22 -11.87 11.54
C THR A 80 13.10 -11.35 12.96
N LYS A 81 11.93 -10.79 13.32
CA LYS A 81 11.70 -10.04 14.56
C LYS A 81 12.70 -8.88 14.76
N ARG A 82 13.29 -8.36 13.68
CA ARG A 82 14.28 -7.27 13.73
C ARG A 82 13.67 -5.91 13.43
N VAL A 83 14.31 -4.89 13.97
CA VAL A 83 14.02 -3.48 13.72
C VAL A 83 15.17 -2.86 12.93
N PHE A 84 14.83 -2.15 11.86
CA PHE A 84 15.77 -1.45 10.99
C PHE A 84 15.52 0.05 11.01
N ASN A 85 16.57 0.84 11.17
CA ASN A 85 16.50 2.30 11.14
C ASN A 85 17.18 2.80 9.87
N TYR A 86 16.42 3.45 8.99
CA TYR A 86 16.96 4.04 7.77
C TYR A 86 16.88 5.55 7.83
N TYR A 87 18.01 6.20 7.56
CA TYR A 87 18.02 7.64 7.27
C TYR A 87 17.32 7.89 5.93
N LEU A 88 16.08 8.39 5.93
CA LEU A 88 15.23 8.65 4.75
C LEU A 88 14.74 10.11 4.79
N PRO A 89 15.61 11.10 4.47
CA PRO A 89 15.28 12.53 4.56
C PRO A 89 14.14 12.93 3.62
N GLN A 90 13.97 12.25 2.48
CA GLN A 90 12.87 12.43 1.54
C GLN A 90 11.49 12.19 2.15
N ALA A 91 11.40 11.33 3.17
CA ALA A 91 10.15 11.09 3.88
C ALA A 91 9.99 12.03 5.07
N LYS A 92 10.93 12.93 5.37
CA LYS A 92 10.87 13.81 6.55
C LYS A 92 9.62 14.68 6.49
N GLY A 93 8.87 14.72 7.59
CA GLY A 93 7.64 15.50 7.66
C GLY A 93 6.47 14.96 6.82
N THR A 94 6.64 13.87 6.08
CA THR A 94 5.55 13.28 5.27
C THR A 94 4.74 12.24 6.05
N ARG A 95 3.51 12.02 5.59
CA ARG A 95 2.75 10.80 5.87
C ARG A 95 3.14 9.74 4.85
N CYS A 96 3.26 8.48 5.27
CA CYS A 96 3.68 7.40 4.39
C CYS A 96 2.65 6.26 4.36
N TRP A 97 2.51 5.63 3.19
CA TRP A 97 1.79 4.37 2.99
C TRP A 97 2.74 3.38 2.32
N GLY A 98 2.74 2.12 2.77
CA GLY A 98 3.48 1.06 2.08
C GLY A 98 2.73 0.56 0.86
N THR A 99 3.47 0.15 -0.18
CA THR A 99 2.93 -0.60 -1.33
C THR A 99 3.39 -2.06 -1.25
N PRO A 100 2.68 -3.00 -1.92
CA PRO A 100 3.13 -4.39 -2.01
C PRO A 100 4.45 -4.56 -2.78
N TYR A 101 4.90 -3.52 -3.47
CA TYR A 101 6.08 -3.53 -4.35
C TYR A 101 7.34 -2.97 -3.67
N GLY A 102 7.34 -2.78 -2.34
CA GLY A 102 8.47 -2.25 -1.60
C GLY A 102 8.67 -0.74 -1.72
N TRP A 103 7.73 -0.03 -2.37
CA TRP A 103 7.71 1.42 -2.45
C TRP A 103 6.91 2.04 -1.29
N LEU A 104 7.15 3.33 -1.05
CA LEU A 104 6.36 4.15 -0.14
C LEU A 104 5.64 5.24 -0.92
N VAL A 105 4.34 5.40 -0.71
CA VAL A 105 3.66 6.65 -1.09
C VAL A 105 3.90 7.65 0.03
N THR A 106 4.26 8.87 -0.31
CA THR A 106 4.52 9.97 0.62
C THR A 106 3.63 11.15 0.31
N LEU A 107 3.07 11.78 1.35
CA LEU A 107 2.33 13.04 1.26
C LEU A 107 2.98 14.07 2.18
N GLY A 108 3.55 15.11 1.58
CA GLY A 108 4.25 16.20 2.27
C GLY A 108 3.35 17.36 2.68
N LEU A 109 3.89 18.26 3.50
CA LEU A 109 3.19 19.49 3.92
C LEU A 109 3.00 20.50 2.79
N ASP A 110 3.76 20.33 1.71
CA ASP A 110 3.62 20.98 0.41
C ASP A 110 2.45 20.40 -0.41
N LEU A 111 1.74 19.40 0.13
CA LEU A 111 0.60 18.72 -0.49
C LEU A 111 0.96 17.90 -1.72
N ASN A 112 2.26 17.68 -1.96
CA ASN A 112 2.73 16.84 -3.05
C ASN A 112 2.70 15.36 -2.64
N ILE A 113 2.34 14.51 -3.61
CA ILE A 113 2.28 13.07 -3.45
C ILE A 113 3.40 12.46 -4.28
N ASN A 114 4.24 11.63 -3.67
CA ASN A 114 5.36 10.99 -4.36
C ASN A 114 5.47 9.52 -3.99
N LEU A 115 5.82 8.68 -4.97
CA LEU A 115 6.38 7.37 -4.72
C LEU A 115 7.85 7.53 -4.35
N LEU A 116 8.28 6.84 -3.31
CA LEU A 116 9.64 6.87 -2.78
C LEU A 116 10.12 5.44 -2.60
N HIS A 117 11.15 5.07 -3.33
CA HIS A 117 11.82 3.79 -3.11
C HIS A 117 12.78 3.96 -1.92
N PRO A 118 12.57 3.28 -0.78
CA PRO A 118 13.26 3.58 0.47
C PRO A 118 14.77 3.35 0.41
N LEU A 119 15.24 2.44 -0.46
CA LEU A 119 16.65 2.04 -0.57
C LEU A 119 17.40 2.85 -1.63
N SER A 120 16.97 2.81 -2.89
CA SER A 120 17.54 3.63 -3.98
C SER A 120 17.28 5.13 -3.87
N ARG A 121 16.33 5.56 -3.03
CA ARG A 121 15.89 6.96 -2.87
C ARG A 121 15.23 7.58 -4.10
N LEU A 122 14.97 6.79 -5.14
CA LEU A 122 14.25 7.25 -6.33
C LEU A 122 12.88 7.79 -5.92
N GLN A 123 12.53 8.95 -6.49
CA GLN A 123 11.23 9.59 -6.32
C GLN A 123 10.52 9.70 -7.66
N ILE A 124 9.23 9.37 -7.65
CA ILE A 124 8.34 9.52 -8.80
C ILE A 124 7.12 10.31 -8.33
N SER A 125 6.86 11.44 -8.96
CA SER A 125 5.74 12.31 -8.59
C SER A 125 4.40 11.76 -9.07
N LEU A 126 3.38 11.84 -8.21
CA LEU A 126 1.97 11.71 -8.56
C LEU A 126 1.34 13.12 -8.58
N PRO A 127 0.14 13.29 -9.16
CA PRO A 127 -0.53 14.58 -9.11
C PRO A 127 -0.73 15.06 -7.66
N SER A 128 -0.64 16.37 -7.46
CA SER A 128 -0.78 17.00 -6.14
C SER A 128 -2.13 16.67 -5.50
N LEU A 129 -2.20 16.69 -4.16
CA LEU A 129 -3.45 16.60 -3.43
C LEU A 129 -4.46 17.68 -3.86
N LEU A 130 -3.96 18.83 -4.33
CA LEU A 130 -4.79 19.95 -4.78
C LEU A 130 -5.60 19.65 -6.04
N THR A 131 -5.23 18.63 -6.82
CA THR A 131 -5.88 18.31 -8.10
C THR A 131 -7.04 17.32 -7.96
N PHE A 132 -7.28 16.77 -6.77
CA PHE A 132 -8.49 15.97 -6.51
C PHE A 132 -9.75 16.83 -6.66
N GLN A 133 -10.77 16.30 -7.34
CA GLN A 133 -12.03 17.03 -7.60
C GLN A 133 -12.77 17.46 -6.32
N HIS A 134 -12.77 16.62 -5.28
CA HIS A 134 -13.53 16.85 -4.05
C HIS A 134 -12.60 17.28 -2.91
N GLN A 135 -12.28 18.56 -2.88
CA GLN A 135 -11.50 19.18 -1.81
C GLN A 135 -12.31 19.31 -0.51
N PHE A 136 -11.61 19.38 0.63
CA PHE A 136 -12.23 19.52 1.96
C PHE A 136 -13.06 20.81 2.04
N ARG A 137 -14.34 20.72 2.44
CA ARG A 137 -15.26 21.86 2.47
C ARG A 137 -15.32 22.43 3.89
N GLY A 138 -14.35 23.24 4.27
CA GLY A 138 -14.30 23.85 5.60
C GLY A 138 -13.31 25.02 5.72
N PRO A 139 -13.27 25.73 6.86
CA PRO A 139 -12.28 26.78 7.10
C PRO A 139 -10.87 26.24 6.89
N ARG A 140 -9.94 27.07 6.36
CA ARG A 140 -8.58 26.69 5.91
C ARG A 140 -7.96 25.62 6.83
N VAL A 141 -8.04 24.37 6.41
CA VAL A 141 -7.51 23.25 7.18
C VAL A 141 -6.00 23.32 7.07
N ARG A 142 -5.32 23.37 8.22
CA ARG A 142 -3.85 23.38 8.24
C ARG A 142 -3.30 22.17 7.47
N PRO A 143 -2.25 22.32 6.63
CA PRO A 143 -1.70 21.22 5.84
C PRO A 143 -1.40 19.95 6.66
N GLN A 144 -0.97 20.10 7.92
CA GLN A 144 -0.71 18.99 8.83
C GLN A 144 -1.96 18.12 9.10
N LYS A 145 -3.13 18.75 9.23
CA LYS A 145 -4.40 18.03 9.43
C LYS A 145 -4.85 17.40 8.11
N LEU A 146 -4.74 18.13 7.00
CA LEU A 146 -5.12 17.63 5.67
C LEU A 146 -4.32 16.37 5.29
N CYS A 147 -2.99 16.41 5.46
CA CYS A 147 -2.11 15.25 5.20
C CYS A 147 -2.51 14.00 6.02
N ARG A 148 -3.08 14.18 7.21
CA ARG A 148 -3.47 13.09 8.12
C ARG A 148 -4.82 12.46 7.82
N VAL A 149 -5.73 13.15 7.13
CA VAL A 149 -7.12 12.68 6.99
C VAL A 149 -7.60 12.62 5.55
N PHE A 150 -7.02 13.40 4.64
CA PHE A 150 -7.57 13.59 3.30
C PHE A 150 -7.46 12.32 2.45
N VAL A 151 -6.28 11.72 2.35
CA VAL A 151 -6.12 10.41 1.71
C VAL A 151 -6.08 9.33 2.79
N THR A 152 -6.75 8.21 2.54
CA THR A 152 -6.80 7.10 3.51
C THR A 152 -6.08 5.86 3.01
N LYS A 153 -6.13 5.56 1.70
CA LYS A 153 -5.47 4.39 1.10
C LYS A 153 -5.10 4.63 -0.36
N PHE A 154 -4.09 3.91 -0.84
CA PHE A 154 -3.74 3.76 -2.24
C PHE A 154 -3.74 2.27 -2.64
N ALA A 155 -4.01 1.97 -3.91
CA ALA A 155 -3.83 0.67 -4.54
C ALA A 155 -3.15 0.86 -5.91
N PHE A 156 -2.34 -0.09 -6.33
CA PHE A 156 -1.47 0.03 -7.52
C PHE A 156 -1.70 -1.15 -8.46
N ALA A 157 -1.84 -0.87 -9.75
CA ALA A 157 -2.03 -1.90 -10.77
C ALA A 157 -0.83 -2.84 -10.90
N PHE A 158 0.39 -2.32 -10.81
CA PHE A 158 1.63 -3.10 -10.87
C PHE A 158 2.81 -2.34 -10.25
N ASP A 159 3.97 -3.01 -10.21
CA ASP A 159 5.21 -2.49 -9.64
C ASP A 159 5.73 -1.25 -10.41
N PRO A 160 5.92 -0.08 -9.75
CA PRO A 160 6.53 1.10 -10.36
C PRO A 160 7.95 0.89 -10.91
N SER A 161 8.65 -0.16 -10.46
CA SER A 161 9.99 -0.52 -10.94
C SER A 161 9.99 -1.43 -12.17
N SER A 162 8.83 -1.88 -12.65
CA SER A 162 8.75 -2.85 -13.76
C SER A 162 9.24 -2.25 -15.09
N PRO A 163 10.28 -2.79 -15.72
CA PRO A 163 10.76 -2.32 -17.03
C PRO A 163 9.89 -2.79 -18.20
N GLU A 164 9.04 -3.81 -18.01
CA GLU A 164 8.33 -4.50 -19.10
C GLU A 164 7.29 -3.66 -19.84
N SER A 165 6.76 -2.59 -19.23
CA SER A 165 5.70 -1.77 -19.84
C SER A 165 6.18 -0.43 -20.38
N GLY A 166 7.35 0.07 -19.94
CA GLY A 166 7.75 1.46 -20.15
C GLY A 166 6.72 2.49 -19.63
N GLN A 167 5.73 2.04 -18.86
CA GLN A 167 4.58 2.81 -18.40
C GLN A 167 4.53 2.78 -16.88
N PHE A 168 4.16 3.89 -16.28
CA PHE A 168 3.91 3.95 -14.85
C PHE A 168 2.58 3.27 -14.47
N PRO A 169 2.46 2.73 -13.25
CA PRO A 169 1.25 2.06 -12.84
C PRO A 169 0.10 3.04 -12.64
N LEU A 170 -1.09 2.60 -13.03
CA LEU A 170 -2.32 3.24 -12.60
C LEU A 170 -2.48 3.07 -11.09
N VAL A 171 -2.72 4.19 -10.39
CA VAL A 171 -2.86 4.26 -8.94
C VAL A 171 -4.27 4.69 -8.61
N MET A 172 -4.96 3.94 -7.74
CA MET A 172 -6.24 4.32 -7.17
C MET A 172 -6.05 4.84 -5.75
N ALA A 173 -6.78 5.89 -5.38
CA ALA A 173 -6.77 6.47 -4.05
C ALA A 173 -8.18 6.56 -3.46
N ILE A 174 -8.29 6.32 -2.15
CA ILE A 174 -9.47 6.70 -1.36
C ILE A 174 -9.20 8.05 -0.70
N TYR A 175 -10.00 9.07 -1.02
CA TYR A 175 -9.75 10.45 -0.62
C TYR A 175 -10.99 11.23 -0.17
N GLY A 176 -10.77 12.36 0.48
CA GLY A 176 -11.82 13.31 0.90
C GLY A 176 -12.64 12.85 2.10
N GLU A 177 -13.51 13.73 2.58
CA GLU A 177 -14.33 13.53 3.78
C GLU A 177 -15.26 12.31 3.67
N ILE A 178 -15.80 12.10 2.48
CA ILE A 178 -16.77 11.03 2.18
C ILE A 178 -16.09 9.83 1.52
N ARG A 179 -14.75 9.79 1.51
CA ARG A 179 -13.95 8.66 0.99
C ARG A 179 -14.30 8.28 -0.45
N PHE A 180 -14.22 9.28 -1.32
CA PHE A 180 -14.32 9.15 -2.77
C PHE A 180 -13.18 8.33 -3.35
N LEU A 181 -13.35 7.89 -4.58
CA LEU A 181 -12.35 7.17 -5.35
C LEU A 181 -11.81 8.05 -6.46
N ALA A 182 -10.50 8.00 -6.71
CA ALA A 182 -9.89 8.62 -7.87
C ALA A 182 -8.71 7.79 -8.37
N ILE A 183 -8.35 8.00 -9.62
CA ILE A 183 -7.22 7.36 -10.28
C ILE A 183 -6.25 8.39 -10.86
N ALA A 184 -4.98 8.03 -10.91
CA ALA A 184 -3.95 8.74 -11.64
C ALA A 184 -2.76 7.81 -11.90
N SER A 185 -1.99 8.13 -12.92
CA SER A 185 -0.66 7.59 -13.15
C SER A 185 0.39 8.69 -12.93
N PRO A 186 1.62 8.35 -12.55
CA PRO A 186 2.72 9.29 -12.65
C PRO A 186 2.83 9.91 -14.05
N GLY A 187 2.99 11.23 -14.11
CA GLY A 187 2.96 12.00 -15.36
C GLY A 187 1.61 12.66 -15.65
N ASP A 188 0.52 12.19 -15.04
CA ASP A 188 -0.77 12.88 -15.14
C ASP A 188 -0.72 14.26 -14.46
N GLU A 189 -1.47 15.21 -15.00
CA GLU A 189 -1.58 16.55 -14.40
C GLU A 189 -2.50 16.57 -13.17
N ALA A 190 -3.53 15.71 -13.16
CA ALA A 190 -4.59 15.74 -12.15
C ALA A 190 -5.13 14.34 -11.81
N TRP A 191 -5.71 14.22 -10.61
CA TRP A 191 -6.47 13.02 -10.22
C TRP A 191 -7.84 13.00 -10.93
N THR A 192 -8.16 11.88 -11.58
CA THR A 192 -9.46 11.66 -12.22
C THR A 192 -10.41 10.99 -11.24
N SER A 193 -11.54 11.62 -10.95
CA SER A 193 -12.56 11.10 -10.04
C SER A 193 -13.26 9.87 -10.61
N VAL A 194 -13.45 8.85 -9.79
CA VAL A 194 -14.21 7.63 -10.12
C VAL A 194 -15.60 7.77 -9.51
N LYS A 195 -16.62 7.87 -10.35
CA LYS A 195 -18.01 8.00 -9.91
C LYS A 195 -18.44 6.76 -9.17
N CYS A 196 -18.90 6.92 -7.93
CA CYS A 196 -19.38 5.82 -7.11
C CYS A 196 -20.81 6.12 -6.65
N SER A 197 -21.74 5.19 -6.85
CA SER A 197 -23.11 5.28 -6.31
C SER A 197 -23.13 5.15 -4.79
N ARG A 198 -22.08 4.54 -4.22
CA ARG A 198 -21.90 4.35 -2.78
C ARG A 198 -20.93 5.38 -2.23
N SER A 199 -21.28 6.01 -1.12
CA SER A 199 -20.37 6.87 -0.36
C SER A 199 -19.54 6.04 0.63
N ASN A 200 -18.46 6.64 1.17
CA ASN A 200 -17.71 6.11 2.30
C ASN A 200 -16.98 4.77 2.03
N CYS A 201 -16.20 4.71 0.93
CA CYS A 201 -15.36 3.56 0.61
C CYS A 201 -14.36 3.27 1.76
N LYS A 202 -14.30 2.01 2.20
CA LYS A 202 -13.44 1.59 3.33
C LYS A 202 -12.09 1.10 2.88
N ASP A 203 -12.05 0.38 1.77
CA ASP A 203 -10.83 -0.25 1.28
C ASP A 203 -10.83 -0.43 -0.24
N ILE A 204 -9.63 -0.52 -0.81
CA ILE A 204 -9.38 -0.76 -2.24
C ILE A 204 -8.24 -1.75 -2.40
N ILE A 205 -8.27 -2.53 -3.49
CA ILE A 205 -7.20 -3.44 -3.90
C ILE A 205 -7.17 -3.55 -5.42
N PHE A 206 -6.01 -3.82 -5.99
CA PHE A 206 -5.89 -4.31 -7.36
C PHE A 206 -5.69 -5.82 -7.31
N PHE A 207 -6.55 -6.57 -7.99
CA PHE A 207 -6.54 -8.03 -7.96
C PHE A 207 -6.86 -8.56 -9.34
N LYS A 208 -6.03 -9.48 -9.85
CA LYS A 208 -6.19 -10.14 -11.16
C LYS A 208 -6.59 -9.20 -12.32
N GLY A 209 -5.89 -8.07 -12.44
CA GLY A 209 -6.07 -7.12 -13.55
C GLY A 209 -7.12 -6.03 -13.32
N GLN A 210 -7.81 -6.03 -12.16
CA GLN A 210 -8.94 -5.16 -11.92
C GLN A 210 -8.87 -4.50 -10.54
N PHE A 211 -9.28 -3.24 -10.44
CA PHE A 211 -9.48 -2.58 -9.16
C PHE A 211 -10.83 -2.98 -8.56
N TYR A 212 -10.80 -3.33 -7.28
CA TYR A 212 -11.95 -3.58 -6.43
C TYR A 212 -11.98 -2.58 -5.28
N ALA A 213 -13.18 -2.21 -4.87
CA ALA A 213 -13.46 -1.34 -3.75
C ALA A 213 -14.52 -1.95 -2.85
N ILE A 214 -14.50 -1.64 -1.55
CA ILE A 214 -15.54 -2.07 -0.61
C ILE A 214 -16.15 -0.90 0.13
N SER A 215 -17.48 -0.84 0.16
CA SER A 215 -18.23 0.24 0.79
C SER A 215 -18.22 0.13 2.32
N CYS A 216 -18.78 1.13 3.01
CA CYS A 216 -19.01 1.06 4.45
C CYS A 216 -20.06 0.01 4.87
N THR A 217 -20.82 -0.53 3.93
CA THR A 217 -21.82 -1.59 4.18
C THR A 217 -21.32 -2.98 3.78
N GLY A 218 -20.04 -3.11 3.39
CA GLY A 218 -19.48 -4.37 2.90
C GLY A 218 -19.84 -4.73 1.45
N MET A 219 -20.49 -3.82 0.70
CA MET A 219 -20.75 -4.03 -0.74
C MET A 219 -19.43 -4.00 -1.50
N LEU A 220 -19.12 -5.09 -2.21
CA LEU A 220 -17.97 -5.18 -3.10
C LEU A 220 -18.32 -4.57 -4.45
N MET A 221 -17.41 -3.74 -4.96
CA MET A 221 -17.57 -3.01 -6.21
C MET A 221 -16.40 -3.26 -7.14
N ILE A 222 -16.68 -3.30 -8.44
CA ILE A 222 -15.68 -3.28 -9.52
C ILE A 222 -15.52 -1.85 -10.01
N CYS A 223 -14.27 -1.39 -10.15
CA CYS A 223 -13.97 -0.05 -10.66
C CYS A 223 -13.62 -0.08 -12.16
N GLU A 224 -14.55 0.30 -13.02
CA GLU A 224 -14.34 0.46 -14.46
C GLU A 224 -13.55 1.74 -14.74
N VAL A 225 -12.22 1.61 -14.90
CA VAL A 225 -11.29 2.75 -14.98
C VAL A 225 -10.77 3.05 -16.39
N ASN A 226 -10.85 2.10 -17.31
CA ASN A 226 -10.38 2.26 -18.69
C ASN A 226 -11.45 2.88 -19.60
N THR A 227 -12.23 3.83 -19.08
CA THR A 227 -13.32 4.49 -19.80
C THR A 227 -13.21 6.01 -19.64
N PRO A 228 -13.79 6.82 -20.55
CA PRO A 228 -13.80 8.28 -20.41
C PRO A 228 -14.50 8.78 -19.15
N GLN A 229 -15.33 7.95 -18.52
CA GLN A 229 -16.05 8.28 -17.29
C GLN A 229 -15.89 7.14 -16.28
N PRO A 230 -14.73 7.10 -15.56
CA PRO A 230 -14.45 6.06 -14.60
C PRO A 230 -15.56 5.94 -13.54
N LYS A 231 -15.98 4.72 -13.25
CA LYS A 231 -17.05 4.46 -12.27
C LYS A 231 -16.81 3.18 -11.47
N ALA A 232 -17.32 3.15 -10.24
CA ALA A 232 -17.41 1.96 -9.42
C ALA A 232 -18.85 1.43 -9.45
N ILE A 233 -19.02 0.16 -9.78
CA ILE A 233 -20.31 -0.52 -9.88
C ILE A 233 -20.41 -1.64 -8.83
N ASP A 234 -21.60 -1.83 -8.27
CA ASP A 234 -21.86 -2.91 -7.32
C ASP A 234 -21.63 -4.27 -8.00
N PHE A 235 -20.88 -5.16 -7.33
CA PHE A 235 -20.52 -6.47 -7.84
C PHE A 235 -21.10 -7.62 -6.99
N ALA A 236 -20.88 -7.58 -5.67
CA ALA A 236 -21.37 -8.61 -4.75
C ALA A 236 -21.85 -7.99 -3.43
N SER A 237 -23.03 -8.43 -2.97
CA SER A 237 -23.61 -8.04 -1.69
C SER A 237 -22.75 -8.57 -0.52
N PRO A 238 -22.76 -7.89 0.65
CA PRO A 238 -22.09 -8.41 1.83
C PRO A 238 -22.71 -9.75 2.30
N PRO A 239 -21.96 -10.56 3.08
CA PRO A 239 -22.54 -11.67 3.84
C PRO A 239 -23.68 -11.21 4.78
N ASP A 240 -24.67 -12.07 5.02
CA ASP A 240 -25.93 -11.72 5.73
C ASP A 240 -25.75 -11.16 7.15
N ASN A 241 -24.65 -11.50 7.84
CA ASN A 241 -24.41 -11.16 9.25
C ASN A 241 -23.28 -10.15 9.46
N VAL A 242 -22.98 -9.32 8.46
CA VAL A 242 -21.94 -8.31 8.59
C VAL A 242 -22.39 -7.13 9.46
N GLY A 243 -21.56 -6.74 10.43
CA GLY A 243 -21.85 -5.62 11.31
C GLY A 243 -21.76 -4.26 10.60
N LEU A 244 -22.80 -3.43 10.71
CA LEU A 244 -22.90 -2.11 10.04
C LEU A 244 -21.77 -1.11 10.43
N CYS A 245 -21.16 -1.29 11.60
CA CYS A 245 -20.05 -0.45 12.08
C CYS A 245 -18.66 -1.11 11.96
N ASN A 246 -18.59 -2.31 11.37
CA ASN A 246 -17.34 -3.03 11.25
C ASN A 246 -16.44 -2.41 10.18
N ARG A 247 -15.15 -2.75 10.25
CA ARG A 247 -14.17 -2.32 9.25
C ARG A 247 -13.85 -3.46 8.31
N PHE A 248 -14.00 -3.19 7.03
CA PHE A 248 -13.70 -4.13 5.97
C PHE A 248 -12.31 -3.84 5.38
N TYR A 249 -11.58 -4.91 5.12
CA TYR A 249 -10.32 -4.88 4.40
C TYR A 249 -10.39 -5.88 3.25
N LEU A 250 -9.91 -5.50 2.08
CA LEU A 250 -9.73 -6.40 0.95
C LEU A 250 -8.29 -6.88 0.95
N VAL A 251 -8.11 -8.19 0.90
CA VAL A 251 -6.79 -8.84 0.89
C VAL A 251 -6.77 -9.94 -0.15
N GLU A 252 -5.60 -10.14 -0.74
CA GLU A 252 -5.32 -11.32 -1.54
C GLU A 252 -4.76 -12.41 -0.62
N LEU A 253 -5.35 -13.60 -0.67
CA LEU A 253 -4.94 -14.76 0.11
C LEU A 253 -5.00 -15.99 -0.78
N SER A 254 -3.85 -16.62 -1.05
CA SER A 254 -3.76 -17.83 -1.88
C SER A 254 -4.44 -17.68 -3.25
N ASP A 255 -4.14 -16.58 -3.95
CA ASP A 255 -4.73 -16.20 -5.24
C ASP A 255 -6.25 -15.95 -5.24
N ASP A 256 -6.86 -15.85 -4.06
CA ASP A 256 -8.27 -15.50 -3.88
C ASP A 256 -8.42 -14.08 -3.33
N LEU A 257 -9.50 -13.41 -3.76
CA LEU A 257 -9.91 -12.15 -3.15
C LEU A 257 -10.72 -12.45 -1.89
N CYS A 258 -10.24 -11.94 -0.76
CA CYS A 258 -10.88 -12.11 0.54
C CYS A 258 -11.27 -10.76 1.14
N MET A 259 -12.39 -10.76 1.86
CA MET A 259 -12.79 -9.68 2.76
C MET A 259 -12.47 -10.08 4.20
N VAL A 260 -11.70 -9.25 4.89
CA VAL A 260 -11.52 -9.33 6.34
C VAL A 260 -12.45 -8.33 7.00
N GLU A 261 -13.41 -8.84 7.75
CA GLU A 261 -14.24 -8.08 8.67
C GLU A 261 -13.54 -7.97 10.02
N ARG A 262 -13.35 -6.75 10.50
CA ARG A 262 -12.85 -6.45 11.85
C ARG A 262 -13.96 -5.78 12.65
N ALA A 263 -14.39 -6.45 13.71
CA ALA A 263 -15.38 -5.93 14.64
C ALA A 263 -14.73 -5.16 15.78
N PHE A 264 -15.48 -4.19 16.31
CA PHE A 264 -15.05 -3.37 17.44
C PHE A 264 -16.17 -3.20 18.45
N ASP A 265 -15.79 -3.16 19.72
CA ASP A 265 -16.66 -2.69 20.80
C ASP A 265 -16.26 -1.27 21.21
N ALA A 266 -17.26 -0.45 21.54
CA ALA A 266 -17.03 0.85 22.14
C ALA A 266 -16.58 0.67 23.59
N ILE A 267 -15.52 1.37 24.00
CA ILE A 267 -15.16 1.46 25.41
C ILE A 267 -15.95 2.62 26.01
N GLU A 268 -16.90 2.33 26.89
CA GLU A 268 -17.78 3.34 27.50
C GLU A 268 -17.03 4.31 28.44
N ASP A 269 -15.90 3.88 29.03
CA ASP A 269 -15.19 4.60 30.11
C ASP A 269 -13.84 5.23 29.72
N ALA A 270 -13.75 5.89 28.57
CA ALA A 270 -12.54 6.65 28.25
C ALA A 270 -12.65 8.13 28.73
N PRO A 271 -11.80 8.59 29.67
CA PRO A 271 -11.89 9.94 30.25
C PRO A 271 -11.44 11.10 29.32
N THR A 272 -11.38 10.89 27.99
CA THR A 272 -11.05 11.95 27.02
C THR A 272 -11.82 11.77 25.72
N LEU A 273 -11.99 12.86 24.94
CA LEU A 273 -12.62 12.97 23.61
C LEU A 273 -12.01 12.06 22.49
N GLY A 274 -11.40 10.93 22.82
CA GLY A 274 -10.98 9.90 21.88
C GLY A 274 -12.00 8.77 21.86
N TYR A 275 -12.54 8.42 20.69
CA TYR A 275 -13.22 7.14 20.53
C TYR A 275 -12.19 6.03 20.69
N HIS A 276 -12.21 5.36 21.85
CA HIS A 276 -11.43 4.15 22.08
C HIS A 276 -12.32 2.96 21.72
N SER A 277 -11.87 2.16 20.76
CA SER A 277 -12.56 0.94 20.37
C SER A 277 -11.58 -0.22 20.41
N LEU A 278 -11.98 -1.31 21.07
CA LEU A 278 -11.19 -2.54 21.12
C LEU A 278 -11.60 -3.43 19.96
N THR A 279 -10.60 -4.02 19.29
CA THR A 279 -10.90 -5.09 18.33
C THR A 279 -11.38 -6.30 19.12
N THR A 280 -12.55 -6.84 18.76
CA THR A 280 -13.10 -8.03 19.41
C THR A 280 -12.72 -9.28 18.65
N TYR A 281 -12.99 -9.30 17.35
CA TYR A 281 -12.69 -10.44 16.49
C TYR A 281 -12.44 -10.03 15.04
N PHE A 282 -11.92 -10.99 14.28
CA PHE A 282 -11.81 -10.93 12.83
C PHE A 282 -12.59 -12.10 12.22
N VAL A 283 -13.27 -11.83 11.11
CA VAL A 283 -13.85 -12.87 10.25
C VAL A 283 -13.33 -12.67 8.85
N VAL A 284 -12.99 -13.77 8.16
CA VAL A 284 -12.51 -13.72 6.79
C VAL A 284 -13.50 -14.44 5.89
N TYR A 285 -13.82 -13.82 4.77
CA TYR A 285 -14.72 -14.36 3.75
C TYR A 285 -14.00 -14.37 2.40
N LYS A 286 -14.15 -15.45 1.65
CA LYS A 286 -13.70 -15.58 0.26
C LYS A 286 -14.87 -15.31 -0.68
N ILE A 287 -14.66 -14.53 -1.74
CA ILE A 287 -15.66 -14.33 -2.78
C ILE A 287 -15.56 -15.43 -3.85
N ASP A 288 -16.69 -15.99 -4.23
CA ASP A 288 -16.83 -16.77 -5.46
C ASP A 288 -17.31 -15.83 -6.58
N PHE A 289 -16.49 -15.61 -7.59
CA PHE A 289 -16.78 -14.65 -8.66
C PHE A 289 -17.92 -15.08 -9.60
N HIS A 290 -18.25 -16.38 -9.64
CA HIS A 290 -19.30 -16.89 -10.51
C HIS A 290 -20.68 -16.70 -9.89
N SER A 291 -20.84 -17.19 -8.66
CA SER A 291 -22.07 -17.06 -7.86
C SER A 291 -22.24 -15.69 -7.21
N LYS A 292 -21.15 -14.93 -7.07
CA LYS A 292 -21.09 -13.63 -6.36
C LYS A 292 -21.45 -13.74 -4.87
N MET A 293 -21.16 -14.91 -4.29
CA MET A 293 -21.44 -15.22 -2.89
C MET A 293 -20.15 -15.30 -2.06
N TRP A 294 -20.26 -14.90 -0.79
CA TRP A 294 -19.17 -14.97 0.17
C TRP A 294 -19.23 -16.27 0.96
N THR A 295 -18.09 -16.95 1.09
CA THR A 295 -17.93 -18.13 1.96
C THR A 295 -16.99 -17.78 3.11
N LYS A 296 -17.43 -18.00 4.35
CA LYS A 296 -16.61 -17.78 5.54
C LYS A 296 -15.45 -18.79 5.56
N LEU A 297 -14.24 -18.30 5.77
CA LEU A 297 -13.05 -19.11 5.94
C LEU A 297 -12.81 -19.38 7.43
N HIS A 298 -12.49 -20.63 7.75
CA HIS A 298 -11.97 -21.02 9.07
C HIS A 298 -10.45 -20.93 9.01
N ILE A 299 -9.90 -19.82 9.49
CA ILE A 299 -8.46 -19.67 9.65
C ILE A 299 -8.10 -20.28 11.00
N VAL A 300 -7.34 -21.37 10.98
CA VAL A 300 -6.80 -22.08 12.15
C VAL A 300 -5.53 -21.39 12.63
#